data_AF-A0AAV7DAV0-F1
#
_entry.id   AF-A0AAV7DAV0-F1
#
_cell.length_a   1.000
_cell.length_b   1.000
_cell.length_c   1.000
_cell.angle_alpha   90.00
_cell.angle_beta   90.00
_cell.angle_gamma   90.00
#
_symmetry.space_group_name_H-M   'P 1'
#
loop_
_entity.id
_entity.type
_entity.pdbx_description
1 polymer ?
#
loop_
_entity_poly.entity_id
_entity_poly.type
_entity_poly.pdbx_seq_one_letter_code
_entity_poly.pdbx_strand_id
1 'polypeptide(L)'
;GQEFNVRAKCVINATGPFTDSLRKMDKQETSKICQPSAGVHIVMPGYYSPDNMGLLDPATSDGRVIFFLPWEKMTIAGTTDTPTEITHHPIPTEDDINFILTEVRNYLSTDVEGETQVSL
;
A
#
# COMPACT_ATOMS: atom_id res chain seq x y z
N GLY A 1 0.55 -29.66 -5.88
CA GLY A 1 -0.54 -29.80 -6.87
C GLY A 1 -0.12 -30.74 -7.97
N GLN A 2 -0.98 -31.01 -8.96
CA GLN A 2 -0.64 -31.76 -10.18
C GLN A 2 -0.21 -30.80 -11.30
N GLU A 3 0.73 -31.22 -12.14
CA GLU A 3 1.24 -30.45 -13.27
C GLU A 3 0.45 -30.73 -14.56
N PHE A 4 0.31 -29.73 -15.42
CA PHE A 4 -0.35 -29.88 -16.73
C PHE A 4 0.23 -28.92 -17.78
N ASN A 5 0.16 -29.34 -19.04
CA ASN A 5 0.65 -28.58 -20.18
C ASN A 5 -0.47 -27.71 -20.79
N VAL A 6 -0.16 -26.45 -21.10
CA VAL A 6 -1.08 -25.51 -21.76
C VAL A 6 -0.47 -25.04 -23.08
N ARG A 7 -1.27 -24.98 -24.15
CA ARG A 7 -0.88 -24.43 -25.45
C ARG A 7 -1.68 -23.17 -25.74
N ALA A 8 -1.02 -22.09 -26.13
CA ALA A 8 -1.64 -20.81 -26.46
C ALA A 8 -0.95 -20.17 -27.67
N LYS A 9 -1.65 -19.28 -28.38
CA LYS A 9 -1.06 -18.47 -29.46
C LYS A 9 -0.20 -17.32 -28.93
N CYS A 10 -0.52 -16.84 -27.73
CA CYS A 10 0.15 -15.74 -27.05
C CYS A 10 0.01 -15.92 -25.53
N VAL A 11 0.99 -15.44 -24.77
CA VAL A 11 1.00 -15.44 -23.31
C VAL A 11 1.28 -14.02 -22.83
N ILE A 12 0.45 -13.49 -21.93
CA ILE A 12 0.62 -12.16 -21.33
C ILE A 12 1.07 -12.35 -19.88
N ASN A 13 2.20 -11.74 -19.52
CA ASN A 13 2.66 -11.65 -18.13
C ASN A 13 2.00 -10.43 -17.45
N ALA A 14 1.03 -10.70 -16.57
CA ALA A 14 0.31 -9.68 -15.79
C ALA A 14 0.45 -9.93 -14.27
N THR A 15 1.63 -10.36 -13.81
CA THR A 15 1.86 -10.77 -12.41
C THR A 15 2.25 -9.61 -11.46
N GLY A 16 2.00 -8.36 -11.86
CA GLY A 16 2.27 -7.18 -11.05
C GLY A 16 3.72 -7.11 -10.56
N PRO A 17 3.98 -6.99 -9.25
CA PRO A 17 5.35 -6.90 -8.72
C PRO A 17 6.20 -8.15 -9.05
N PHE A 18 5.58 -9.32 -9.26
CA PHE A 18 6.28 -10.56 -9.59
C PHE A 18 6.70 -10.68 -11.06
N THR A 19 6.52 -9.62 -11.86
CA THR A 19 6.77 -9.65 -13.31
C THR A 19 8.19 -10.13 -13.65
N ASP A 20 9.21 -9.68 -12.92
CA ASP A 20 10.60 -10.03 -13.20
C ASP A 20 10.93 -11.48 -12.82
N SER A 21 10.27 -12.04 -11.81
CA SER A 21 10.41 -13.45 -11.46
C SER A 21 9.97 -14.35 -12.62
N LEU A 22 8.83 -14.03 -13.25
CA LEU A 22 8.33 -14.79 -14.40
C LEU A 22 9.20 -14.56 -15.66
N ARG A 23 9.67 -13.33 -15.90
CA ARG A 23 10.58 -13.03 -17.03
C ARG A 23 11.90 -13.79 -16.94
N LYS A 24 12.43 -13.97 -15.72
CA LYS A 24 13.66 -14.73 -15.48
C LYS A 24 13.49 -16.24 -15.66
N MET A 25 12.28 -16.77 -15.56
CA MET A 25 12.00 -18.18 -15.89
C MET A 25 12.15 -18.45 -17.40
N ASP A 26 11.87 -17.45 -18.25
CA ASP A 26 12.10 -17.54 -19.69
C ASP A 26 13.59 -17.28 -20.04
N LYS A 27 14.15 -16.18 -19.53
CA LYS A 27 15.57 -15.83 -19.73
C LYS A 27 16.21 -15.25 -18.48
N GLN A 28 17.13 -16.00 -17.89
CA GLN A 28 17.75 -15.68 -16.59
C GLN A 28 18.53 -14.36 -16.57
N GLU A 29 19.20 -14.00 -17.68
CA GLU A 29 20.00 -12.77 -17.84
C GLU A 29 19.16 -11.50 -18.04
N THR A 30 17.84 -11.59 -17.89
CA THR A 30 16.94 -10.45 -18.08
C THR A 30 17.12 -9.43 -16.96
N SER A 31 17.40 -8.18 -17.34
CA SER A 31 17.46 -7.06 -16.40
C SER A 31 16.09 -6.81 -15.75
N LYS A 32 16.11 -6.53 -14.44
CA LYS A 32 14.91 -6.15 -13.69
C LYS A 32 14.35 -4.84 -14.25
N ILE A 33 13.02 -4.75 -14.33
CA ILE A 33 12.30 -3.52 -14.71
C ILE A 33 11.35 -3.06 -13.60
N CYS A 34 10.98 -3.94 -12.68
CA CYS A 34 10.11 -3.60 -11.57
C CYS A 34 10.93 -3.05 -10.40
N GLN A 35 10.54 -1.87 -9.92
CA GLN A 35 11.01 -1.29 -8.67
C GLN A 35 9.86 -1.29 -7.66
N PRO A 36 9.75 -2.31 -6.80
CA PRO A 36 8.68 -2.41 -5.81
C PRO A 36 8.78 -1.31 -4.74
N SER A 37 7.62 -0.77 -4.36
CA SER A 37 7.44 0.08 -3.19
C SER A 37 6.24 -0.43 -2.39
N ALA A 38 6.33 -0.35 -1.06
CA ALA A 38 5.25 -0.67 -0.14
C ALA A 38 4.48 0.60 0.23
N GLY A 39 3.16 0.47 0.25
CA GLY A 39 2.26 1.47 0.81
C GLY A 39 1.40 0.87 1.90
N VAL A 40 1.27 1.60 3.02
CA VAL A 40 0.48 1.19 4.17
C VAL A 40 -0.68 2.15 4.37
N HIS A 41 -1.83 1.59 4.77
CA HIS A 41 -2.96 2.34 5.29
C HIS A 41 -3.25 1.89 6.73
N ILE A 42 -3.88 2.75 7.52
CA ILE A 42 -4.43 2.42 8.84
C ILE A 42 -5.93 2.71 8.87
N VAL A 43 -6.65 2.04 9.79
CA VAL A 43 -8.09 2.25 9.98
C VAL A 43 -8.32 2.88 11.35
N MET A 44 -9.08 3.97 11.37
CA MET A 44 -9.35 4.74 12.57
C MET A 44 -10.86 4.93 12.74
N PRO A 45 -11.34 5.27 13.94
CA PRO A 45 -12.73 5.62 14.16
C PRO A 45 -13.32 6.59 13.12
N GLY A 46 -14.58 6.39 12.74
CA GLY A 46 -15.24 7.15 11.67
C GLY A 46 -15.31 8.66 11.90
N TYR A 47 -15.29 9.12 13.15
CA TYR A 47 -15.38 10.55 13.48
C TYR A 47 -14.16 11.38 13.04
N TYR A 48 -13.09 10.74 12.53
CA TYR A 48 -11.93 11.42 11.94
C TYR A 48 -12.15 11.87 10.48
N SER A 49 -13.21 11.42 9.81
CA SER A 49 -13.61 11.91 8.49
C SER A 49 -15.11 12.26 8.47
N PRO A 50 -15.53 13.35 7.81
CA PRO A 50 -16.95 13.63 7.65
C PRO A 50 -17.61 12.55 6.77
N ASP A 51 -18.86 12.20 7.11
CA ASP A 51 -19.64 11.27 6.29
C ASP A 51 -19.72 11.75 4.83
N ASN A 52 -19.37 10.86 3.90
CA ASN A 52 -19.36 11.12 2.45
C ASN A 52 -18.36 12.18 1.96
N MET A 53 -17.38 12.59 2.77
CA MET A 53 -16.33 13.53 2.35
C MET A 53 -14.94 13.02 2.75
N GLY A 54 -14.04 12.96 1.77
CA GLY A 54 -12.63 12.72 2.03
C GLY A 54 -11.89 14.01 2.38
N LEU A 55 -10.88 13.90 3.22
CA LEU A 55 -9.89 14.97 3.46
C LEU A 55 -8.58 14.60 2.77
N LEU A 56 -7.85 15.62 2.35
CA LEU A 56 -6.54 15.51 1.75
C LEU A 56 -5.61 16.47 2.46
N ASP A 57 -4.50 15.95 2.97
CA ASP A 57 -3.36 16.75 3.40
C ASP A 57 -2.33 16.77 2.27
N PRO A 58 -2.13 17.92 1.59
CA PRO A 58 -1.21 18.02 0.45
C PRO A 58 0.25 18.25 0.86
N ALA A 59 0.54 18.42 2.15
CA ALA A 59 1.83 18.90 2.62
C ALA A 59 2.26 18.18 3.91
N THR A 60 2.43 16.86 3.83
CA THR A 60 3.04 16.09 4.92
C THR A 60 4.46 16.59 5.21
N SER A 61 5.02 16.19 6.35
CA SER A 61 6.38 16.59 6.78
C SER A 61 7.50 16.35 5.74
N ASP A 62 7.28 15.45 4.78
CA ASP A 62 8.20 15.11 3.70
C ASP A 62 7.70 15.44 2.28
N GLY A 63 6.60 16.18 2.17
CA GLY A 63 6.05 16.65 0.89
C GLY A 63 5.21 15.63 0.12
N ARG A 64 4.83 14.53 0.76
CA ARG A 64 3.84 13.57 0.26
C ARG A 64 2.41 14.06 0.56
N VAL A 65 1.45 13.23 0.16
CA VAL A 65 0.02 13.47 0.34
C VAL A 65 -0.57 12.34 1.17
N ILE A 66 -1.38 12.69 2.18
CA ILE A 66 -2.18 11.71 2.93
C ILE A 66 -3.67 11.98 2.69
N PHE A 67 -4.41 10.91 2.50
CA PHE A 67 -5.86 10.90 2.38
C PHE A 67 -6.49 10.40 3.67
N PHE A 68 -7.66 10.94 3.97
CA PHE A 68 -8.56 10.47 5.03
C PHE A 68 -9.89 10.18 4.36
N LEU A 69 -10.22 8.91 4.19
CA LEU A 69 -11.39 8.50 3.42
C LEU A 69 -12.38 7.77 4.31
N PRO A 70 -13.67 8.14 4.31
CA PRO A 70 -14.69 7.37 5.00
C PRO A 70 -14.86 6.01 4.32
N TRP A 71 -14.78 4.92 5.10
CA TRP A 71 -14.95 3.54 4.63
C TRP A 71 -15.59 2.69 5.73
N GLU A 72 -16.73 2.04 5.45
CA GLU A 72 -17.41 1.12 6.39
C GLU A 72 -17.63 1.72 7.80
N LYS A 73 -18.03 3.01 7.87
CA LYS A 73 -18.20 3.81 9.12
C LYS A 73 -16.90 4.04 9.92
N MET A 74 -15.77 3.74 9.30
CA MET A 74 -14.42 4.02 9.79
C MET A 74 -13.76 5.06 8.87
N THR A 75 -12.56 5.48 9.23
CA THR A 75 -11.70 6.34 8.40
C THR A 75 -10.46 5.55 8.01
N ILE A 76 -10.19 5.42 6.70
CA ILE A 76 -8.90 4.94 6.20
C ILE A 76 -7.96 6.14 6.07
N ALA A 77 -6.76 6.04 6.62
CA ALA A 77 -5.69 7.03 6.43
C ALA A 77 -4.43 6.41 5.82
N GLY A 78 -3.78 7.13 4.91
CA GLY A 78 -2.58 6.67 4.21
C GLY A 78 -2.28 7.51 2.95
N THR A 79 -1.31 7.15 2.13
CA THR A 79 -0.43 5.96 2.20
C THR A 79 1.00 6.33 2.59
N THR A 80 1.81 5.32 2.93
CA THR A 80 3.28 5.41 2.86
C THR A 80 3.80 5.05 1.46
N ASP A 81 5.10 5.29 1.26
CA ASP A 81 5.84 4.97 0.04
C ASP A 81 7.29 4.61 0.45
N THR A 82 7.53 3.32 0.66
CA THR A 82 8.80 2.80 1.19
C THR A 82 9.36 1.72 0.26
N PRO A 83 10.60 1.84 -0.24
CA PRO A 83 11.24 0.79 -1.03
C PRO A 83 11.21 -0.56 -0.31
N THR A 84 10.83 -1.63 -1.01
CA THR A 84 10.61 -2.93 -0.37
C THR A 84 11.08 -4.09 -1.23
N GLU A 85 11.24 -5.27 -0.64
CA GLU A 85 11.39 -6.51 -1.39
C GLU A 85 10.03 -7.13 -1.69
N ILE A 86 9.92 -7.86 -2.80
CA ILE A 86 8.65 -8.45 -3.21
C ILE A 86 8.32 -9.64 -2.30
N THR A 87 7.14 -9.61 -1.69
CA THR A 87 6.59 -10.69 -0.87
C THR A 87 5.10 -10.88 -1.17
N HIS A 88 4.59 -12.10 -0.98
CA HIS A 88 3.16 -12.38 -1.04
C HIS A 88 2.40 -11.86 0.18
N HIS A 89 3.13 -11.59 1.28
CA HIS A 89 2.58 -11.16 2.56
C HIS A 89 3.38 -9.95 3.06
N PRO A 90 3.23 -8.77 2.43
CA PRO A 90 3.79 -7.54 2.96
C PRO A 90 3.14 -7.21 4.30
N ILE A 91 3.95 -6.72 5.22
CA ILE A 91 3.55 -6.39 6.59
C ILE A 91 4.02 -4.95 6.85
N PRO A 92 3.17 -4.10 7.44
CA PRO A 92 3.54 -2.73 7.77
C PRO A 92 4.64 -2.72 8.82
N THR A 93 5.52 -1.74 8.75
CA THR A 93 6.49 -1.48 9.81
C THR A 93 5.88 -0.56 10.87
N GLU A 94 6.45 -0.55 12.08
CA GLU A 94 6.07 0.44 13.10
C GLU A 94 6.32 1.87 12.61
N ASP A 95 7.37 2.09 11.80
CA ASP A 95 7.68 3.39 11.22
C ASP A 95 6.59 3.87 10.25
N ASP A 96 6.04 2.97 9.42
CA ASP A 96 4.91 3.31 8.54
C ASP A 96 3.68 3.75 9.34
N ILE A 97 3.36 3.02 10.42
CA ILE A 97 2.21 3.31 11.29
C ILE A 97 2.43 4.65 12.00
N ASN A 98 3.62 4.86 12.57
CA ASN A 98 3.97 6.08 13.28
C ASN A 98 4.00 7.30 12.38
N PHE A 99 4.45 7.15 11.13
CA PHE A 99 4.38 8.20 10.12
C PHE A 99 2.93 8.65 9.91
N ILE A 100 2.04 7.71 9.58
CA ILE A 100 0.63 8.05 9.31
C ILE A 100 -0.02 8.68 10.55
N LEU A 101 0.17 8.12 11.75
CA LEU A 101 -0.38 8.68 12.99
C LEU A 101 0.15 10.09 13.28
N THR A 102 1.42 10.37 12.99
CA THR A 102 2.02 11.69 13.21
C THR A 102 1.41 12.73 12.28
N GLU A 103 1.29 12.42 10.99
CA GLU A 103 0.67 13.32 10.02
C GLU A 103 -0.83 13.53 10.32
N VAL A 104 -1.54 12.47 10.71
CA VAL A 104 -2.93 12.54 11.15
C VAL A 104 -3.09 13.51 12.34
N ARG A 105 -2.23 13.42 13.35
CA ARG A 105 -2.27 14.30 14.54
C ARG A 105 -2.03 15.77 14.24
N ASN A 106 -1.28 16.07 13.18
CA ASN A 106 -1.05 17.45 12.76
C ASN A 106 -2.33 18.11 12.22
N TYR A 107 -3.27 17.33 11.68
CA TYR A 107 -4.55 17.80 11.13
C TYR A 107 -5.74 17.60 12.06
N LEU A 108 -5.74 16.51 12.83
CA LEU A 108 -6.85 16.06 13.67
C LEU A 108 -6.30 15.89 15.10
N SER A 109 -6.73 16.75 16.04
CA SER A 109 -6.41 16.82 17.49
C SER A 109 -5.47 15.77 18.12
N THR A 110 -4.62 16.16 19.08
CA THR A 110 -3.50 15.36 19.65
C THR A 110 -3.80 13.95 20.18
N ASP A 111 -5.06 13.59 20.44
CA ASP A 111 -5.46 12.33 21.10
C ASP A 111 -5.77 11.18 20.12
N VAL A 112 -5.12 11.13 18.95
CA VAL A 112 -5.35 10.05 17.96
C VAL A 112 -4.62 8.76 18.33
N GLU A 113 -5.41 7.73 18.60
CA GLU A 113 -5.03 6.30 18.65
C GLU A 113 -5.72 5.55 17.49
N GLY A 114 -5.02 4.62 16.85
CA GLY A 114 -5.50 3.89 15.67
C GLY A 114 -5.39 2.37 15.81
N GLU A 115 -6.26 1.64 15.11
CA GLU A 115 -6.14 0.19 14.93
C GLU A 115 -5.56 -0.12 13.54
N THR A 116 -4.46 -0.86 13.48
CA THR A 116 -3.79 -1.12 12.20
C THR A 116 -4.55 -2.17 11.39
N GLN A 117 -5.09 -1.78 10.23
CA GLN A 117 -5.54 -2.71 9.20
C GLN A 117 -4.77 -2.44 7.91
N VAL A 118 -4.07 -3.47 7.43
CA VAL A 118 -3.27 -3.43 6.21
C VAL A 118 -4.17 -3.75 5.03
N SER A 119 -4.36 -2.82 4.11
CA SER A 119 -4.88 -3.11 2.77
C SER A 119 -3.80 -2.84 1.73
N LEU A 120 -3.60 -3.81 0.84
CA LEU A 120 -2.72 -3.73 -0.32
C LEU A 120 -3.40 -3.07 -1.51
#